data_AF-A0A521KWH8-F1
#
_entry.id   AF-A0A521KWH8-F1
#
_cell.length_a   1.000
_cell.length_b   1.000
_cell.length_c   1.000
_cell.angle_alpha   90.00
_cell.angle_beta   90.00
_cell.angle_gamma   90.00
#
_symmetry.space_group_name_H-M   'P 1'
#
loop_
_entity.id
_entity.type
_entity.pdbx_description
1 polymer ?
#
loop_
_entity_poly.entity_id
_entity_poly.type
_entity_poly.pdbx_seq_one_letter_code
_entity_poly.pdbx_strand_id
1 'polypeptide(L)'
;MIRNKNNSGFTLIELMIVVAIIAIIASVAIPKLMSARLAANESAAIATLRSIASSQAQFQSSNAVDSDGDGGGEYGFFGELSGVAALREDSGGGVPGIGVDLLTPAMLSNAFGNVADNDGTGEGSVTRSGYVFKMYLPDATAGT
;
A
#
# COMPACT_ATOMS: atom_id res chain seq x y z
N MET A 1 -67.18 0.72 -13.80
CA MET A 1 -66.53 -0.19 -14.77
C MET A 1 -65.07 -0.39 -14.36
N ILE A 2 -64.74 -1.51 -13.74
CA ILE A 2 -63.40 -1.78 -13.18
C ILE A 2 -62.68 -2.75 -14.12
N ARG A 3 -61.50 -2.34 -14.61
CA ARG A 3 -60.63 -3.13 -15.51
C ARG A 3 -59.87 -4.17 -14.69
N ASN A 4 -60.09 -5.45 -14.98
CA ASN A 4 -59.25 -6.54 -14.45
C ASN A 4 -57.81 -6.36 -14.96
N LYS A 5 -56.86 -6.22 -14.04
CA LYS A 5 -55.43 -6.33 -14.32
C LYS A 5 -55.05 -7.80 -14.25
N ASN A 6 -54.57 -8.35 -15.37
CA ASN A 6 -54.00 -9.68 -15.42
C ASN A 6 -52.75 -9.72 -14.54
N ASN A 7 -52.87 -10.24 -13.32
CA ASN A 7 -51.73 -10.59 -12.49
C ASN A 7 -51.15 -11.91 -13.01
N SER A 8 -50.19 -11.83 -13.93
CA SER A 8 -49.36 -12.97 -14.31
C SER A 8 -48.41 -13.29 -13.15
N GLY A 9 -48.67 -14.38 -12.43
CA GLY A 9 -47.78 -14.91 -11.39
C GLY A 9 -46.58 -15.62 -12.00
N PHE A 10 -45.41 -15.45 -11.38
CA PHE A 10 -44.17 -16.15 -11.74
C PHE A 10 -44.28 -17.61 -11.30
N THR A 11 -43.94 -18.58 -12.16
CA THR A 11 -43.98 -19.99 -11.79
C THR A 11 -42.74 -20.39 -10.98
N LEU A 12 -42.90 -21.35 -10.06
CA LEU A 12 -41.77 -21.89 -9.31
C LEU A 12 -40.74 -22.57 -10.23
N ILE A 13 -41.20 -23.20 -11.32
CA ILE A 13 -40.31 -23.86 -12.27
C ILE A 13 -39.46 -22.87 -13.06
N GLU A 14 -40.01 -21.70 -13.43
CA GLU A 14 -39.23 -20.62 -14.04
C GLU A 14 -38.12 -20.16 -13.09
N LEU A 15 -38.41 -20.01 -11.80
CA LEU A 15 -37.39 -19.63 -10.82
C LEU A 15 -36.30 -20.70 -10.69
N MET A 16 -36.67 -21.98 -10.67
CA MET A 16 -35.74 -23.09 -10.52
C MET A 16 -34.74 -23.18 -11.68
N ILE A 17 -35.19 -22.98 -12.91
CA ILE A 17 -34.29 -23.01 -14.09
C ILE A 17 -33.33 -21.82 -14.05
N VAL A 18 -33.80 -20.64 -13.66
CA VAL A 18 -32.97 -19.43 -13.56
C VAL A 18 -31.83 -19.62 -12.56
N VAL A 19 -32.13 -20.11 -11.35
CA VAL A 19 -31.09 -20.35 -10.34
C VAL A 19 -30.12 -21.47 -10.75
N ALA A 20 -30.60 -22.49 -11.47
CA ALA A 20 -29.75 -23.57 -11.98
C ALA A 20 -28.71 -23.04 -13.00
N ILE A 21 -29.13 -22.17 -13.93
CA ILE A 21 -28.22 -21.57 -14.92
C ILE A 21 -27.21 -20.63 -14.24
N ILE A 22 -27.66 -19.80 -13.29
CA ILE A 22 -26.77 -18.91 -12.53
C ILE A 22 -25.73 -19.74 -11.75
N ALA A 23 -26.13 -20.86 -11.14
CA ALA A 23 -25.22 -21.75 -10.42
C ALA A 23 -24.12 -22.33 -11.32
N ILE A 24 -24.48 -22.75 -12.55
CA ILE A 24 -23.51 -23.26 -13.54
C ILE A 24 -22.51 -22.16 -13.91
N ILE A 25 -22.98 -20.94 -14.24
CA ILE A 25 -22.11 -19.82 -14.59
C ILE A 25 -21.21 -19.44 -13.42
N ALA A 26 -21.77 -19.33 -12.22
CA ALA A 26 -21.03 -18.98 -11.01
C ALA A 26 -19.93 -20.00 -10.70
N SER A 27 -20.18 -21.30 -10.91
CA SER A 27 -19.19 -22.36 -10.66
C SER A 27 -17.89 -22.18 -11.45
N VAL A 28 -17.96 -21.65 -12.68
CA VAL A 28 -16.79 -21.40 -13.54
C VAL A 28 -16.26 -19.98 -13.36
N ALA A 29 -17.15 -19.01 -13.11
CA ALA A 29 -16.78 -17.60 -13.01
C ALA A 29 -16.05 -17.27 -11.71
N ILE A 30 -16.46 -17.82 -10.56
CA ILE A 30 -15.85 -17.55 -9.25
C ILE A 30 -14.35 -17.89 -9.22
N PRO A 31 -13.89 -19.10 -9.56
CA PRO A 31 -12.46 -19.41 -9.51
C PRO A 31 -11.65 -18.54 -10.49
N LYS A 32 -12.19 -18.28 -11.70
CA LYS A 32 -11.55 -17.38 -12.67
C LYS A 32 -11.41 -15.95 -12.14
N LEU A 33 -12.44 -15.43 -11.48
CA LEU A 33 -12.41 -14.11 -10.86
C LEU A 33 -11.38 -14.05 -9.72
N MET A 34 -11.26 -15.11 -8.93
CA MET A 34 -10.25 -15.19 -7.86
C MET A 34 -8.83 -15.13 -8.44
N SER A 35 -8.52 -15.93 -9.46
CA SER A 35 -7.22 -15.88 -10.13
C SER A 35 -6.95 -14.52 -10.79
N ALA A 36 -7.95 -13.92 -11.43
CA ALA A 36 -7.82 -12.59 -12.03
C ALA A 36 -7.54 -11.51 -10.99
N ARG A 37 -8.20 -11.57 -9.82
CA ARG A 37 -7.93 -10.66 -8.69
C ARG A 37 -6.51 -10.83 -8.15
N LEU A 38 -6.03 -12.06 -8.02
CA LEU A 38 -4.65 -12.32 -7.58
C LEU A 38 -3.63 -11.73 -8.55
N ALA A 39 -3.78 -11.98 -9.86
CA ALA A 39 -2.89 -11.41 -10.88
C ALA A 39 -2.93 -9.87 -10.90
N ALA A 40 -4.11 -9.28 -10.71
CA ALA A 40 -4.24 -7.82 -10.60
C ALA A 40 -3.52 -7.27 -9.36
N ASN A 41 -3.61 -7.97 -8.22
CA ASN A 41 -2.92 -7.62 -6.99
C ASN A 41 -1.40 -7.73 -7.14
N GLU A 42 -0.89 -8.78 -7.78
CA GLU A 42 0.54 -8.96 -8.10
C GLU A 42 1.06 -7.82 -8.99
N SER A 43 0.33 -7.50 -10.06
CA SER A 43 0.69 -6.38 -10.94
C SER A 43 0.70 -5.04 -10.18
N ALA A 44 -0.24 -4.83 -9.27
CA ALA A 44 -0.29 -3.63 -8.44
C ALA A 44 0.87 -3.59 -7.41
N ALA A 45 1.29 -4.73 -6.87
CA ALA A 45 2.43 -4.83 -5.98
C ALA A 45 3.74 -4.51 -6.71
N ILE A 46 3.94 -5.03 -7.93
CA ILE A 46 5.11 -4.70 -8.76
C ILE A 46 5.15 -3.19 -9.08
N ALA A 47 4.01 -2.60 -9.45
CA ALA A 47 3.93 -1.16 -9.68
C ALA A 47 4.27 -0.37 -8.41
N THR A 48 3.79 -0.83 -7.25
CA THR A 48 4.10 -0.24 -5.95
C THR A 48 5.60 -0.29 -5.65
N LEU A 49 6.26 -1.43 -5.87
CA LEU A 49 7.71 -1.57 -5.68
C LEU A 49 8.51 -0.62 -6.58
N ARG A 50 8.08 -0.42 -7.82
CA ARG A 50 8.73 0.54 -8.74
C ARG A 50 8.59 1.97 -8.24
N SER A 51 7.41 2.35 -7.75
CA SER A 51 7.22 3.68 -7.13
C SER A 51 8.11 3.85 -5.91
N ILE A 52 8.19 2.85 -5.04
CA ILE A 52 9.07 2.87 -3.85
C ILE A 52 10.53 3.01 -4.26
N ALA A 53 11.02 2.23 -5.22
CA ALA A 53 12.41 2.30 -5.68
C ALA A 53 12.74 3.69 -6.26
N SER A 54 11.84 4.25 -7.07
CA SER A 54 12.01 5.60 -7.62
C SER A 54 12.03 6.67 -6.53
N SER A 55 11.15 6.57 -5.53
CA SER A 55 11.08 7.55 -4.44
C SER A 55 12.29 7.44 -3.52
N GLN A 56 12.82 6.24 -3.30
CA GLN A 56 14.06 6.02 -2.53
C GLN A 56 15.28 6.63 -3.22
N ALA A 57 15.44 6.40 -4.52
CA ALA A 57 16.53 7.01 -5.29
C ALA A 57 16.45 8.55 -5.26
N GLN A 58 15.23 9.10 -5.35
CA GLN A 58 15.01 10.54 -5.23
C GLN A 58 15.35 11.06 -3.84
N PHE A 59 14.89 10.38 -2.79
CA PHE A 59 15.15 10.72 -1.39
C PHE A 59 16.65 10.75 -1.12
N GLN A 60 17.36 9.69 -1.52
CA GLN A 60 18.81 9.60 -1.41
C GLN A 60 19.52 10.73 -2.16
N SER A 61 19.13 11.02 -3.40
CA SER A 61 19.75 12.09 -4.20
C SER A 61 19.50 13.51 -3.66
N SER A 62 18.47 13.66 -2.83
CA SER A 62 18.09 14.95 -2.25
C SER A 62 18.85 15.30 -0.98
N ASN A 63 19.62 14.34 -0.42
CA ASN A 63 20.28 14.46 0.88
C ASN A 63 19.33 14.98 1.97
N ALA A 64 18.07 14.51 1.94
CA ALA A 64 17.04 14.93 2.89
C ALA A 64 17.36 14.45 4.32
N VAL A 65 18.09 13.34 4.43
CA VAL A 65 18.61 12.79 5.69
C VAL A 65 20.07 12.41 5.46
N ASP A 66 20.90 12.78 6.43
CA ASP A 66 22.32 12.45 6.58
C ASP A 66 22.55 12.27 8.09
N SER A 67 22.32 11.05 8.59
CA SER A 67 22.36 10.75 10.03
C SER A 67 23.77 10.45 10.52
N ASP A 68 24.68 10.05 9.62
CA ASP A 68 26.08 9.74 9.94
C ASP A 68 27.05 10.91 9.66
N GLY A 69 26.58 11.97 9.00
CA GLY A 69 27.35 13.18 8.73
C GLY A 69 28.42 12.99 7.66
N ASP A 70 28.32 11.94 6.83
CA ASP A 70 29.28 11.66 5.75
C ASP A 70 29.06 12.52 4.49
N GLY A 71 27.96 13.29 4.45
CA GLY A 71 27.57 14.15 3.34
C GLY A 71 26.84 13.42 2.20
N GLY A 72 26.61 12.11 2.36
CA GLY A 72 25.84 11.25 1.48
C GLY A 72 24.39 11.17 1.93
N GLY A 73 23.45 11.22 0.98
CA GLY A 73 22.05 11.02 1.30
C GLY A 73 21.75 9.58 1.69
N GLU A 74 20.88 9.43 2.68
CA GLU A 74 20.40 8.14 3.16
C GLU A 74 19.09 7.69 2.47
N TYR A 75 18.73 6.44 2.68
CA TYR A 75 17.40 5.92 2.37
C TYR A 75 16.42 6.22 3.52
N GLY A 76 15.12 6.25 3.22
CA GLY A 76 14.09 6.61 4.22
C GLY A 76 13.05 5.52 4.45
N PHE A 77 12.32 5.62 5.55
CA PHE A 77 11.13 4.84 5.85
C PHE A 77 9.89 5.40 5.13
N PHE A 78 8.82 4.61 5.05
CA PHE A 78 7.59 5.03 4.36
C PHE A 78 6.96 6.30 4.94
N GLY A 79 7.03 6.47 6.26
CA GLY A 79 6.55 7.69 6.93
C GLY A 79 7.23 8.95 6.40
N GLU A 80 8.56 8.92 6.27
CA GLU A 80 9.39 10.04 5.80
C GLU A 80 9.15 10.33 4.32
N LEU A 81 9.19 9.29 3.48
CA LEU A 81 8.98 9.45 2.04
C LEU A 81 7.58 9.98 1.69
N SER A 82 6.59 9.67 2.53
CA SER A 82 5.22 10.16 2.38
C SER A 82 4.99 11.56 2.93
N GLY A 83 5.98 12.13 3.64
CA GLY A 83 5.87 13.42 4.31
C GLY A 83 4.87 13.42 5.47
N VAL A 84 4.56 12.26 6.06
CA VAL A 84 3.67 12.11 7.23
C VAL A 84 4.47 12.04 8.53
N ALA A 85 5.63 11.37 8.49
CA ALA A 85 6.57 11.35 9.60
C ALA A 85 7.65 12.40 9.38
N ALA A 86 8.18 12.93 10.48
CA ALA A 86 9.33 13.81 10.44
C ALA A 86 10.58 13.03 9.99
N LEU A 87 11.47 13.74 9.30
CA LEU A 87 12.77 13.23 8.87
C LEU A 87 13.63 12.93 10.10
N ARG A 88 14.43 11.86 10.03
CA ARG A 88 15.50 11.65 11.02
C ARG A 88 16.53 12.77 10.91
N GLU A 89 17.01 13.24 12.06
CA GLU A 89 18.08 14.23 12.15
C GLU A 89 19.18 13.71 13.10
N ASP A 90 20.46 13.93 12.75
CA ASP A 90 21.54 13.71 13.70
C ASP A 90 21.42 14.75 14.83
N SER A 91 21.28 14.27 16.07
CA SER A 91 21.28 15.13 17.27
C SER A 91 22.70 15.44 17.78
N GLY A 92 23.75 15.21 16.98
CA GLY A 92 25.15 15.45 17.34
C GLY A 92 25.67 14.48 18.40
N GLY A 93 25.08 13.30 18.49
CA GLY A 93 25.32 12.33 19.57
C GLY A 93 25.34 10.86 19.16
N GLY A 94 25.25 10.55 17.86
CA GLY A 94 25.28 9.16 17.37
C GLY A 94 24.03 8.34 17.68
N VAL A 95 22.93 9.00 18.08
CA VAL A 95 21.60 8.39 18.21
C VAL A 95 20.67 9.16 17.28
N PRO A 96 20.02 8.51 16.29
CA PRO A 96 19.08 9.21 15.40
C PRO A 96 17.97 9.86 16.21
N GLY A 97 17.91 11.19 16.18
CA GLY A 97 16.83 11.95 16.81
C GLY A 97 15.59 11.94 15.92
N ILE A 98 14.42 12.11 16.54
CA ILE A 98 13.19 12.42 15.79
C ILE A 98 13.28 13.90 15.41
N GLY A 99 13.51 14.20 14.14
CA GLY A 99 13.53 15.57 13.66
C GLY A 99 12.17 16.25 13.71
N VAL A 100 12.11 17.51 13.30
CA VAL A 100 10.85 18.30 13.25
C VAL A 100 10.38 18.60 11.84
N ASP A 101 11.24 18.42 10.84
CA ASP A 101 10.97 18.74 9.45
C ASP A 101 10.29 17.57 8.73
N LEU A 102 9.31 17.89 7.88
CA LEU A 102 8.60 16.93 7.04
C LEU A 102 9.05 17.08 5.59
N LEU A 103 9.16 15.95 4.89
CA LEU A 103 9.54 15.93 3.48
C LEU A 103 8.53 16.69 2.62
N THR A 104 8.94 17.84 2.09
CA THR A 104 8.09 18.72 1.28
C THR A 104 8.83 19.13 -0.01
N PRO A 105 8.38 18.70 -1.21
CA PRO A 105 7.21 17.86 -1.47
C PRO A 105 7.44 16.38 -1.13
N ALA A 106 6.36 15.66 -0.77
CA ALA A 106 6.40 14.22 -0.53
C ALA A 106 6.74 13.46 -1.82
N MET A 107 7.61 12.46 -1.69
CA MET A 107 8.10 11.63 -2.82
C MET A 107 7.27 10.35 -2.98
N LEU A 108 6.45 10.03 -1.98
CA LEU A 108 5.53 8.90 -1.99
C LEU A 108 4.13 9.37 -1.54
N SER A 109 3.08 8.67 -1.96
CA SER A 109 1.72 9.04 -1.60
C SER A 109 1.50 8.96 -0.08
N ASN A 110 0.70 9.88 0.46
CA ASN A 110 0.27 9.90 1.87
C ASN A 110 -0.30 8.55 2.37
N ALA A 111 -0.82 7.70 1.47
CA ALA A 111 -1.28 6.36 1.83
C ALA A 111 -0.16 5.46 2.40
N PHE A 112 1.10 5.71 2.04
CA PHE A 112 2.26 5.01 2.60
C PHE A 112 2.69 5.56 3.96
N GLY A 113 2.20 6.74 4.36
CA GLY A 113 2.46 7.32 5.67
C GLY A 113 1.62 6.73 6.79
N ASN A 114 0.54 6.01 6.45
CA ASN A 114 -0.25 5.23 7.40
C ASN A 114 0.47 3.90 7.69
N VAL A 115 1.62 4.00 8.34
CA VAL A 115 2.47 2.89 8.69
C VAL A 115 1.88 2.17 9.90
N ALA A 116 1.74 0.84 9.82
CA ALA A 116 1.40 0.02 10.98
C ALA A 116 2.67 -0.25 11.78
N ASP A 117 3.02 0.66 12.67
CA ASP A 117 4.10 0.55 13.64
C ASP A 117 3.56 0.08 15.01
N ASN A 118 4.39 -0.65 15.76
CA ASN A 118 4.02 -1.12 17.11
C ASN A 118 4.72 -0.29 18.21
N ASP A 119 5.60 0.62 17.80
CA ASP A 119 6.62 1.29 18.61
C ASP A 119 6.67 2.81 18.35
N GLY A 120 5.86 3.34 17.42
CA GLY A 120 5.75 4.78 17.16
C GLY A 120 6.95 5.40 16.44
N THR A 121 7.88 4.57 15.96
CA THR A 121 9.12 4.97 15.27
C THR A 121 8.90 5.24 13.78
N GLY A 122 7.72 4.93 13.23
CA GLY A 122 7.48 4.97 11.79
C GLY A 122 8.13 3.82 11.00
N GLU A 123 8.78 2.85 11.67
CA GLU A 123 9.45 1.67 11.10
C GLU A 123 8.53 0.45 10.89
N GLY A 124 7.26 0.71 10.66
CA GLY A 124 6.26 -0.33 10.49
C GLY A 124 6.10 -0.80 9.04
N SER A 125 4.97 -1.46 8.80
CA SER A 125 4.64 -1.99 7.48
C SER A 125 3.42 -1.30 6.88
N VAL A 126 3.36 -1.23 5.55
CA VAL A 126 2.23 -0.69 4.81
C VAL A 126 1.55 -1.83 4.06
N THR A 127 0.23 -1.94 4.16
CA THR A 127 -0.53 -2.97 3.44
C THR A 127 -1.21 -2.37 2.20
N ARG A 128 -0.99 -2.97 1.03
CA ARG A 128 -1.60 -2.53 -0.22
C ARG A 128 -1.83 -3.70 -1.18
N SER A 129 -3.01 -3.74 -1.80
CA SER A 129 -3.37 -4.78 -2.78
C SER A 129 -3.21 -6.21 -2.25
N GLY A 130 -3.43 -6.43 -0.95
CA GLY A 130 -3.25 -7.75 -0.31
C GLY A 130 -1.78 -8.13 -0.01
N TYR A 131 -0.83 -7.20 -0.21
CA TYR A 131 0.58 -7.37 0.11
C TYR A 131 0.99 -6.45 1.26
N VAL A 132 2.01 -6.88 2.01
CA VAL A 132 2.64 -6.10 3.07
C VAL A 132 4.01 -5.65 2.56
N PHE A 133 4.29 -4.36 2.68
CA PHE A 133 5.55 -3.73 2.35
C PHE A 133 6.23 -3.29 3.65
N LYS A 134 7.49 -3.67 3.82
CA LYS A 134 8.31 -3.22 4.94
C LYS A 134 9.67 -2.79 4.42
N MET A 135 10.17 -1.66 4.93
CA MET A 135 11.50 -1.16 4.64
C MET A 135 12.45 -1.59 5.75
N TYR A 136 13.66 -1.97 5.37
CA TYR A 136 14.76 -2.22 6.29
C TYR A 136 15.91 -1.33 5.84
N LEU A 137 16.27 -0.37 6.69
CA LEU A 137 17.42 0.49 6.45
C LEU A 137 18.68 -0.17 7.04
N PRO A 138 19.86 0.04 6.43
CA PRO A 138 21.11 -0.40 7.02
C PRO A 138 21.33 0.30 8.38
N ASP A 139 21.93 -0.42 9.32
CA ASP A 139 22.32 0.12 10.62
C ASP A 139 23.45 1.16 10.46
N ALA A 140 23.44 2.20 11.30
CA ALA A 140 24.44 3.28 11.32
C ALA A 140 25.88 2.76 11.56
N THR A 141 26.03 1.54 12.09
CA THR A 141 27.34 0.91 12.36
C THR A 141 27.92 0.15 11.16
N ALA A 142 27.19 0.00 10.05
CA ALA A 142 27.60 -0.88 8.94
C ALA A 142 28.77 -0.32 8.08
N GLY A 143 29.23 0.90 8.35
CA GLY A 143 30.23 1.63 7.56
C GLY A 143 31.61 1.86 8.21
N THR A 144 31.89 1.36 9.42
CA THR A 144 33.24 1.45 10.04
C THR A 144 34.08 0.20 9.84
#